data_AF-A0A929X7I8-F1
#
_entry.id   AF-A0A929X7I8-F1
#
_cell.length_a   1.000
_cell.length_b   1.000
_cell.length_c   1.000
_cell.angle_alpha   90.00
_cell.angle_beta   90.00
_cell.angle_gamma   90.00
#
_symmetry.space_group_name_H-M   'P 1'
#
loop_
_entity.id
_entity.type
_entity.pdbx_description
1 polymer ?
#
loop_
_entity_poly.entity_id
_entity_poly.type
_entity_poly.pdbx_seq_one_letter_code
_entity_poly.pdbx_strand_id
1 'polypeptide(L)'
;MNKNIYLKKQSKVIKKAVIIAAFLCLLYVFVVPKPLFEKACVPKEARCQEFYAKLDSNGKLTVYNEKTNSKVFISDSGVYVYDFILADITADGSCDLLFALWKRGSFGDERPFWHKNIEISDFTKSAHLYAYSVKGEKFHSIWCSSALKKPIKAIIETEKYSKVGTPIIYMPVNKKENSKYAEYWYWSAWGFRGENTLQ
;
A
#
# COMPACT_ATOMS: atom_id res chain seq x y z
N MET A 1 -5.02 52.71 36.25
CA MET A 1 -5.70 51.56 35.61
C MET A 1 -5.27 50.28 36.32
N ASN A 2 -6.19 49.53 36.95
CA ASN A 2 -5.86 48.53 37.98
C ASN A 2 -5.35 47.20 37.36
N LYS A 3 -4.04 46.94 37.50
CA LYS A 3 -3.29 45.81 36.91
C LYS A 3 -3.91 44.44 37.25
N ASN A 4 -4.53 44.32 38.42
CA ASN A 4 -5.21 43.09 38.88
C ASN A 4 -6.47 42.73 38.08
N ILE A 5 -7.20 43.73 37.55
CA ILE A 5 -8.40 43.50 36.74
C ILE A 5 -8.01 43.01 35.35
N TYR A 6 -6.92 43.56 34.80
CA TYR A 6 -6.38 43.16 33.50
C TYR A 6 -5.88 41.72 33.51
N LEU A 7 -5.12 41.32 34.55
CA LEU A 7 -4.61 39.95 34.71
C LEU A 7 -5.73 38.91 34.89
N LYS A 8 -6.78 39.22 35.68
CA LYS A 8 -7.95 38.34 35.81
C LYS A 8 -8.73 38.18 34.50
N LYS A 9 -8.84 39.26 33.70
CA LYS A 9 -9.50 39.22 32.39
C LYS A 9 -8.69 38.39 31.39
N GLN A 10 -7.38 38.56 31.36
CA GLN A 10 -6.45 37.79 30.52
C GLN A 10 -6.47 36.29 30.87
N SER A 11 -6.49 35.95 32.18
CA SER A 11 -6.61 34.56 32.65
C SER A 11 -7.90 33.87 32.19
N LYS A 12 -9.04 34.57 32.23
CA LYS A 12 -10.32 34.02 31.75
C LYS A 12 -10.33 33.79 30.24
N VAL A 13 -9.69 34.67 29.46
CA VAL A 13 -9.57 34.52 28.00
C VAL A 13 -8.70 33.32 27.64
N ILE A 14 -7.56 33.14 28.32
CA ILE A 14 -6.66 31.99 28.11
C ILE A 14 -7.38 30.67 28.43
N LYS A 15 -8.10 30.59 29.56
CA LYS A 15 -8.87 29.38 29.91
C LYS A 15 -9.92 29.02 28.86
N LYS A 16 -10.64 30.02 28.31
CA LYS A 16 -11.60 29.79 27.23
C LYS A 16 -10.93 29.31 25.94
N ALA A 17 -9.79 29.89 25.57
CA ALA A 17 -9.04 29.48 24.39
C ALA A 17 -8.54 28.03 24.49
N VAL A 18 -8.06 27.61 25.67
CA VAL A 18 -7.62 26.23 25.92
C VAL A 18 -8.79 25.24 25.81
N ILE A 19 -9.96 25.59 26.35
CA ILE A 19 -11.17 24.74 26.25
C ILE A 19 -11.62 24.60 24.79
N ILE A 20 -11.60 25.69 24.02
CA ILE A 20 -11.96 25.66 22.60
C ILE A 20 -10.95 24.82 21.81
N ALA A 21 -9.65 24.98 22.05
CA ALA A 21 -8.61 24.18 21.40
C ALA A 21 -8.74 22.68 21.75
N ALA A 22 -9.00 22.36 23.02
CA ALA A 22 -9.22 20.98 23.45
C ALA A 22 -10.47 20.38 22.79
N PHE A 23 -11.55 21.16 22.66
CA PHE A 23 -12.78 20.73 21.99
C PHE A 23 -12.58 20.55 20.48
N LEU A 24 -11.82 21.43 19.82
CA LEU A 24 -11.44 21.27 18.40
C LEU A 24 -10.53 20.07 18.18
N CYS A 25 -9.57 19.81 19.07
CA CYS A 25 -8.76 18.59 19.04
C CYS A 25 -9.60 17.33 19.24
N LEU A 26 -10.57 17.37 20.17
CA LEU A 26 -11.47 16.25 20.42
C LEU A 26 -12.36 15.99 19.20
N LEU A 27 -12.95 17.05 18.62
CA LEU A 27 -13.70 16.97 17.36
C LEU A 27 -12.84 16.43 16.23
N TYR A 28 -11.58 16.84 16.12
CA TYR A 28 -10.66 16.31 15.10
C TYR A 28 -10.46 14.80 15.27
N VAL A 29 -10.31 14.30 16.49
CA VAL A 29 -10.17 12.85 16.78
C VAL A 29 -11.42 12.06 16.41
N PHE A 30 -12.62 12.64 16.56
CA PHE A 30 -13.89 11.95 16.28
C PHE A 30 -14.42 12.15 14.85
N VAL A 31 -14.08 13.26 14.20
CA VAL A 31 -14.57 13.64 12.86
C VAL A 31 -13.62 13.16 11.77
N VAL A 32 -12.31 13.10 12.03
CA VAL A 32 -11.37 12.55 11.06
C VAL A 32 -11.52 11.03 11.08
N PRO A 33 -11.98 10.40 9.99
CA PRO A 33 -12.04 8.95 9.92
C PRO A 33 -10.64 8.42 10.22
N LYS A 34 -10.53 7.52 11.21
CA LYS A 34 -9.27 6.81 11.47
C LYS A 34 -8.79 6.29 10.12
N PRO A 35 -7.51 6.50 9.76
CA PRO A 35 -7.00 5.96 8.50
C PRO A 35 -7.35 4.48 8.51
N LEU A 36 -7.83 3.98 7.37
CA LEU A 36 -8.13 2.59 7.08
C LEU A 36 -6.85 1.73 7.13
N PHE A 37 -6.08 1.83 8.21
CA PHE A 37 -4.98 0.96 8.59
C PHE A 37 -5.58 -0.30 9.21
N GLU A 38 -6.61 -0.83 8.57
CA GLU A 38 -7.48 -1.87 9.11
C GLU A 38 -7.21 -3.16 8.35
N LYS A 39 -5.95 -3.58 8.41
CA LYS A 39 -5.61 -5.00 8.39
C LYS A 39 -4.41 -5.19 9.31
N ALA A 40 -4.62 -5.90 10.41
CA ALA A 40 -3.53 -6.59 11.07
C ALA A 40 -2.86 -7.47 10.00
N CYS A 41 -1.54 -7.34 9.83
CA CYS A 41 -0.80 -8.16 8.88
C CYS A 41 -0.86 -9.61 9.36
N VAL A 42 -1.47 -10.48 8.56
CA VAL A 42 -1.46 -11.92 8.82
C VAL A 42 -0.12 -12.43 8.28
N PRO A 43 0.73 -13.06 9.13
CA PRO A 43 1.95 -13.67 8.64
C PRO A 43 1.64 -14.62 7.49
N LYS A 44 2.40 -14.49 6.41
CA LYS A 44 2.21 -15.25 5.18
C LYS A 44 3.56 -15.67 4.64
N GLU A 45 3.60 -16.85 4.07
CA GLU A 45 4.78 -17.39 3.43
C GLU A 45 4.42 -17.82 2.01
N ALA A 46 5.36 -17.68 1.08
CA ALA A 46 5.21 -18.16 -0.28
C ALA A 46 6.54 -18.70 -0.80
N ARG A 47 6.46 -19.62 -1.75
CA ARG A 47 7.62 -20.19 -2.44
C ARG A 47 7.37 -20.20 -3.93
N CYS A 48 8.42 -20.00 -4.69
CA CYS A 48 8.38 -20.09 -6.14
C CYS A 48 9.83 -20.25 -6.62
N GLN A 49 10.06 -21.34 -7.36
CA GLN A 49 11.40 -21.76 -7.77
C GLN A 49 12.34 -21.84 -6.54
N GLU A 50 13.49 -21.18 -6.59
CA GLU A 50 14.48 -21.15 -5.51
C GLU A 50 14.27 -20.02 -4.49
N PHE A 51 13.12 -19.32 -4.53
CA PHE A 51 12.83 -18.21 -3.65
C PHE A 51 11.77 -18.57 -2.62
N TYR A 52 12.02 -18.15 -1.38
CA TYR A 52 11.07 -18.22 -0.29
C TYR A 52 10.90 -16.84 0.33
N ALA A 53 9.65 -16.44 0.50
CA ALA A 53 9.27 -15.15 1.04
C ALA A 53 8.48 -15.31 2.34
N LYS A 54 8.75 -14.40 3.28
CA LYS A 54 8.08 -14.33 4.57
C LYS A 54 7.61 -12.91 4.84
N LEU A 55 6.33 -12.78 5.17
CA LEU A 55 5.71 -11.60 5.73
C LEU A 55 5.52 -11.80 7.23
N ASP A 56 6.04 -10.88 8.04
CA ASP A 56 5.85 -10.90 9.48
C ASP A 56 4.60 -10.11 9.94
N SER A 57 4.30 -10.18 11.24
CA SER A 57 3.17 -9.48 11.84
C SER A 57 3.31 -7.95 11.85
N ASN A 58 4.52 -7.42 11.60
CA ASN A 58 4.79 -5.99 11.49
C ASN A 58 4.62 -5.46 10.06
N GLY A 59 4.29 -6.35 9.11
CA GLY A 59 4.19 -5.99 7.69
C GLY A 59 5.54 -5.90 6.98
N LYS A 60 6.59 -6.51 7.54
CA LYS A 60 7.92 -6.59 6.91
C LYS A 60 7.95 -7.80 5.99
N LEU A 61 8.16 -7.55 4.70
CA LEU A 61 8.34 -8.61 3.71
C LEU A 61 9.84 -8.83 3.47
N THR A 62 10.27 -10.08 3.54
CA THR A 62 11.64 -10.49 3.24
C THR A 62 11.62 -11.68 2.28
N VAL A 63 12.47 -11.66 1.25
CA VAL A 63 12.66 -12.80 0.33
C VAL A 63 14.08 -13.31 0.47
N TYR A 64 14.22 -14.62 0.48
CA TYR A 64 15.46 -15.36 0.57
C TYR A 64 15.63 -16.23 -0.68
N ASN A 65 16.87 -16.43 -1.10
CA ASN A 65 17.24 -17.49 -2.03
C ASN A 65 17.52 -18.76 -1.21
N GLU A 66 16.76 -19.82 -1.44
CA GLU A 66 16.81 -21.06 -0.65
C GLU A 66 18.16 -21.80 -0.82
N LYS A 67 18.77 -21.73 -2.00
CA LYS A 67 20.04 -22.43 -2.28
C LYS A 67 21.21 -21.79 -1.54
N THR A 68 21.27 -20.47 -1.54
CA THR A 68 22.37 -19.70 -0.91
C THR A 68 22.07 -19.29 0.53
N ASN A 69 20.81 -19.45 0.98
CA ASN A 69 20.29 -18.94 2.23
C ASN A 69 20.54 -17.43 2.41
N SER A 70 20.62 -16.69 1.29
CA SER A 70 20.90 -15.25 1.29
C SER A 70 19.60 -14.45 1.18
N LYS A 71 19.59 -13.27 1.80
CA LYS A 71 18.46 -12.34 1.69
C LYS A 71 18.58 -11.54 0.41
N VAL A 72 17.62 -11.70 -0.49
CA VAL A 72 17.63 -11.10 -1.83
C VAL A 72 16.68 -9.91 -1.97
N PHE A 73 15.73 -9.76 -1.04
CA PHE A 73 14.84 -8.61 -0.96
C PHE A 73 14.40 -8.36 0.48
N ILE A 74 14.21 -7.08 0.81
CA ILE A 74 13.60 -6.64 2.04
C ILE A 74 12.76 -5.39 1.74
N SER A 75 11.50 -5.34 2.20
CA SER A 75 10.68 -4.15 2.01
C SER A 75 11.30 -2.95 2.74
N ASP A 76 11.13 -1.74 2.23
CA ASP A 76 11.75 -0.55 2.82
C ASP A 76 11.22 -0.22 4.22
N SER A 77 11.93 0.66 4.94
CA SER A 77 11.40 1.23 6.17
C SER A 77 10.20 2.13 5.89
N GLY A 78 9.17 2.09 6.74
CA GLY A 78 7.93 2.85 6.55
C GLY A 78 6.96 2.29 5.50
N VAL A 79 7.33 1.17 4.85
CA VAL A 79 6.46 0.35 4.03
C VAL A 79 5.88 -0.79 4.87
N TYR A 80 4.56 -0.94 4.84
CA TYR A 80 3.83 -1.99 5.56
C TYR A 80 3.12 -2.89 4.55
N VAL A 81 3.72 -4.02 4.23
CA VAL A 81 3.13 -5.03 3.33
C VAL A 81 2.02 -5.75 4.08
N TYR A 82 0.86 -5.94 3.44
CA TYR A 82 -0.26 -6.63 4.07
C TYR A 82 -0.72 -7.87 3.30
N ASP A 83 -0.32 -8.03 2.04
CA ASP A 83 -0.47 -9.28 1.29
C ASP A 83 0.55 -9.34 0.14
N PHE A 84 0.92 -10.53 -0.29
CA PHE A 84 1.86 -10.75 -1.39
C PHE A 84 1.73 -12.15 -2.00
N ILE A 85 2.25 -12.34 -3.20
CA ILE A 85 2.52 -13.66 -3.80
C ILE A 85 3.92 -13.69 -4.42
N LEU A 86 4.47 -14.88 -4.55
CA LEU A 86 5.56 -15.17 -5.48
C LEU A 86 5.01 -16.05 -6.60
N ALA A 87 5.11 -15.59 -7.85
CA ALA A 87 4.58 -16.28 -9.03
C ALA A 87 5.19 -15.69 -10.30
N ASP A 88 5.11 -16.38 -11.44
CA ASP A 88 5.48 -15.84 -12.75
C ASP A 88 4.36 -14.92 -13.30
N ILE A 89 4.24 -13.69 -12.77
CA ILE A 89 3.14 -12.78 -13.14
C ILE A 89 3.31 -12.20 -14.54
N THR A 90 4.55 -12.16 -15.05
CA THR A 90 4.89 -11.59 -16.35
C THR A 90 4.88 -12.61 -17.49
N ALA A 91 4.76 -13.91 -17.16
CA ALA A 91 4.85 -15.04 -18.10
C ALA A 91 6.20 -15.14 -18.82
N ASP A 92 7.28 -14.75 -18.14
CA ASP A 92 8.65 -14.82 -18.67
C ASP A 92 9.42 -16.06 -18.17
N GLY A 93 8.77 -16.91 -17.35
CA GLY A 93 9.34 -18.10 -16.76
C GLY A 93 10.14 -17.84 -15.48
N SER A 94 10.27 -16.60 -15.05
CA SER A 94 10.98 -16.21 -13.83
C SER A 94 10.01 -15.98 -12.67
N CYS A 95 10.52 -16.11 -11.45
CA CYS A 95 9.73 -15.81 -10.28
C CYS A 95 9.61 -14.29 -10.06
N ASP A 96 8.39 -13.78 -10.01
CA ASP A 96 8.09 -12.38 -9.69
C ASP A 96 7.49 -12.25 -8.28
N LEU A 97 7.68 -11.08 -7.68
CA LEU A 97 7.13 -10.69 -6.39
C LEU A 97 6.07 -9.61 -6.60
N LEU A 98 4.81 -9.94 -6.30
CA LEU A 98 3.68 -9.01 -6.33
C LEU A 98 3.17 -8.79 -4.91
N PHE A 99 3.13 -7.54 -4.44
CA PHE A 99 2.75 -7.26 -3.07
C PHE A 99 1.97 -5.96 -2.93
N ALA A 100 0.97 -6.00 -2.04
CA ALA A 100 0.17 -4.85 -1.65
C ALA A 100 0.66 -4.31 -0.31
N LEU A 101 0.78 -2.99 -0.24
CA LEU A 101 1.41 -2.30 0.87
C LEU A 101 0.71 -0.99 1.24
N TRP A 102 0.97 -0.52 2.45
CA TRP A 102 0.73 0.87 2.85
C TRP A 102 2.05 1.61 2.96
N LYS A 103 2.13 2.79 2.37
CA LYS A 103 3.23 3.74 2.60
C LYS A 103 2.71 5.17 2.60
N ARG A 104 3.52 6.09 3.12
CA ARG A 104 3.23 7.53 3.03
C ARG A 104 3.62 8.05 1.66
N GLY A 105 2.71 8.76 1.01
CA GLY A 105 2.98 9.41 -0.27
C GLY A 105 3.01 8.46 -1.46
N SER A 106 2.64 8.95 -2.64
CA SER A 106 2.74 8.16 -3.87
C SER A 106 4.17 8.09 -4.39
N PHE A 107 4.85 9.24 -4.44
CA PHE A 107 6.12 9.37 -5.17
C PHE A 107 7.35 9.29 -4.27
N GLY A 108 7.22 9.51 -2.97
CA GLY A 108 8.39 9.65 -2.09
C GLY A 108 9.32 10.76 -2.58
N ASP A 109 10.62 10.51 -2.56
CA ASP A 109 11.64 11.45 -3.03
C ASP A 109 11.71 11.53 -4.58
N GLU A 110 11.09 10.58 -5.29
CA GLU A 110 11.11 10.47 -6.76
C GLU A 110 9.93 11.19 -7.42
N ARG A 111 9.52 12.35 -6.88
CA ARG A 111 8.40 13.13 -7.44
C ARG A 111 8.72 13.60 -8.86
N PRO A 112 7.90 13.26 -9.87
CA PRO A 112 8.13 13.75 -11.23
C PRO A 112 7.98 15.27 -11.34
N PHE A 113 8.86 15.93 -12.09
CA PHE A 113 8.86 17.40 -12.20
C PHE A 113 7.55 17.97 -12.81
N TRP A 114 6.83 17.17 -13.60
CA TRP A 114 5.55 17.57 -14.18
C TRP A 114 4.37 17.42 -13.21
N HIS A 115 4.54 16.72 -12.09
CA HIS A 115 3.51 16.58 -11.07
C HIS A 115 3.59 17.71 -10.03
N LYS A 116 3.13 18.90 -10.46
CA LYS A 116 3.20 20.15 -9.68
C LYS A 116 2.19 20.24 -8.55
N ASN A 117 1.07 19.53 -8.68
CA ASN A 117 0.02 19.56 -7.66
C ASN A 117 0.43 18.69 -6.47
N ILE A 118 0.17 19.19 -5.28
CA ILE A 118 0.32 18.45 -4.04
C ILE A 118 -1.04 17.84 -3.69
N GLU A 119 -1.09 16.52 -3.53
CA GLU A 119 -2.30 15.79 -3.19
C GLU A 119 -2.28 15.38 -1.70
N ILE A 120 -3.46 15.15 -1.12
CA ILE A 120 -3.57 14.66 0.27
C ILE A 120 -2.86 13.30 0.43
N SER A 121 -2.84 12.49 -0.65
CA SER A 121 -2.14 11.21 -0.70
C SER A 121 -0.63 11.35 -0.49
N ASP A 122 -0.03 12.51 -0.78
CA ASP A 122 1.40 12.76 -0.57
C ASP A 122 1.79 12.80 0.91
N PHE A 123 0.85 13.18 1.77
CA PHE A 123 1.10 13.35 3.19
C PHE A 123 0.48 12.26 4.06
N THR A 124 -0.46 11.50 3.51
CA THR A 124 -1.16 10.43 4.22
C THR A 124 -0.63 9.06 3.82
N LYS A 125 -0.94 8.04 4.62
CA LYS A 125 -0.69 6.66 4.23
C LYS A 125 -1.76 6.22 3.24
N SER A 126 -1.34 5.70 2.10
CA SER A 126 -2.21 5.14 1.07
C SER A 126 -1.81 3.71 0.71
N ALA A 127 -2.73 2.97 0.11
CA ALA A 127 -2.49 1.61 -0.36
C ALA A 127 -1.83 1.65 -1.74
N HIS A 128 -0.89 0.74 -2.00
CA HIS A 128 -0.18 0.60 -3.27
C HIS A 128 -0.05 -0.88 -3.65
N LEU A 129 0.19 -1.13 -4.93
CA LEU A 129 0.51 -2.45 -5.48
C LEU A 129 1.85 -2.35 -6.22
N TYR A 130 2.82 -3.16 -5.80
CA TYR A 130 4.17 -3.17 -6.34
C TYR A 130 4.47 -4.54 -6.96
N ALA A 131 5.11 -4.53 -8.13
CA ALA A 131 5.55 -5.71 -8.87
C ALA A 131 7.06 -5.64 -9.09
N TYR A 132 7.75 -6.68 -8.68
CA TYR A 132 9.20 -6.82 -8.75
C TYR A 132 9.53 -8.11 -9.48
N SER A 133 10.57 -8.09 -10.29
CA SER A 133 11.08 -9.29 -10.98
C SER A 133 12.52 -9.54 -10.56
N VAL A 134 12.96 -10.80 -10.64
CA VAL A 134 14.34 -11.16 -10.38
C VAL A 134 15.23 -10.74 -11.55
N LYS A 135 16.31 -10.02 -11.26
CA LYS A 135 17.37 -9.73 -12.24
C LYS A 135 18.71 -10.00 -11.60
N GLY A 136 19.38 -11.06 -12.04
CA GLY A 136 20.57 -11.58 -11.36
C GLY A 136 20.19 -12.19 -10.01
N GLU A 137 20.79 -11.71 -8.93
CA GLU A 137 20.60 -12.28 -7.58
C GLU A 137 19.55 -11.54 -6.73
N LYS A 138 18.94 -10.47 -7.24
CA LYS A 138 18.03 -9.60 -6.46
C LYS A 138 16.73 -9.31 -7.19
N PHE A 139 15.71 -8.98 -6.41
CA PHE A 139 14.44 -8.47 -6.92
C PHE A 139 14.56 -6.96 -7.21
N HIS A 140 14.11 -6.55 -8.37
CA HIS A 140 14.06 -5.17 -8.82
C HIS A 140 12.63 -4.79 -9.20
N SER A 141 12.24 -3.55 -8.90
CA SER A 141 10.92 -3.04 -9.28
C SER A 141 10.77 -3.02 -10.79
N ILE A 142 9.74 -3.67 -11.31
CA ILE A 142 9.32 -3.53 -12.72
C ILE A 142 8.14 -2.58 -12.85
N TRP A 143 7.32 -2.44 -11.80
CA TRP A 143 6.22 -1.49 -11.75
C TRP A 143 5.74 -1.22 -10.33
N CYS A 144 5.40 0.04 -10.06
CA CYS A 144 4.89 0.49 -8.77
C CYS A 144 3.69 1.41 -8.99
N SER A 145 2.55 1.09 -8.38
CA SER A 145 1.36 1.93 -8.49
C SER A 145 1.52 3.24 -7.70
N SER A 146 0.88 4.31 -8.19
CA SER A 146 0.47 5.43 -7.33
C SER A 146 -0.56 4.96 -6.28
N ALA A 147 -1.01 5.87 -5.42
CA ALA A 147 -2.04 5.58 -4.43
C ALA A 147 -3.28 4.94 -5.08
N LEU A 148 -3.63 3.75 -4.61
CA LEU A 148 -4.86 3.07 -5.02
C LEU A 148 -6.06 3.76 -4.39
N LYS A 149 -7.14 3.90 -5.17
CA LYS A 149 -8.41 4.44 -4.66
C LYS A 149 -8.99 3.59 -3.53
N LYS A 150 -8.71 2.28 -3.55
CA LYS A 150 -9.15 1.31 -2.54
C LYS A 150 -8.05 0.28 -2.31
N PRO A 151 -7.85 -0.16 -1.07
CA PRO A 151 -6.91 -1.25 -0.79
C PRO A 151 -7.42 -2.55 -1.41
N ILE A 152 -6.48 -3.30 -1.99
CA ILE A 152 -6.68 -4.69 -2.39
C ILE A 152 -6.91 -5.52 -1.13
N LYS A 153 -7.87 -6.43 -1.13
CA LYS A 153 -8.16 -7.30 0.02
C LYS A 153 -7.22 -8.50 0.07
N ALA A 154 -6.96 -9.10 -1.08
CA ALA A 154 -6.09 -10.26 -1.19
C ALA A 154 -5.44 -10.27 -2.58
N ILE A 155 -4.29 -10.91 -2.70
CA ILE A 155 -3.62 -11.22 -3.97
C ILE A 155 -3.60 -12.74 -4.08
N ILE A 156 -4.31 -13.27 -5.06
CA ILE A 156 -4.50 -14.70 -5.28
C ILE A 156 -4.17 -15.01 -6.73
N GLU A 157 -3.17 -15.87 -6.93
CA GLU A 157 -2.90 -16.46 -8.24
C GLU A 157 -4.06 -17.39 -8.64
N THR A 158 -4.47 -17.34 -9.90
CA THR A 158 -5.51 -18.23 -10.44
C THR A 158 -4.91 -19.20 -11.44
N GLU A 159 -5.60 -20.29 -11.71
CA GLU A 159 -5.23 -21.25 -12.77
C GLU A 159 -5.58 -20.75 -14.18
N LYS A 160 -6.09 -19.52 -14.32
CA LYS A 160 -6.56 -18.95 -15.58
C LYS A 160 -5.50 -18.06 -16.22
N TYR A 161 -5.53 -18.00 -17.54
CA TYR A 161 -4.65 -17.17 -18.34
C TYR A 161 -5.47 -16.20 -19.19
N SER A 162 -4.92 -15.02 -19.43
CA SER A 162 -5.48 -14.02 -20.33
C SER A 162 -5.39 -14.49 -21.78
N LYS A 163 -6.08 -13.80 -22.69
CA LYS A 163 -5.97 -14.07 -24.14
C LYS A 163 -4.56 -13.88 -24.71
N VAL A 164 -3.70 -13.15 -24.01
CA VAL A 164 -2.30 -12.91 -24.39
C VAL A 164 -1.32 -13.84 -23.67
N GLY A 165 -1.82 -14.87 -22.97
CA GLY A 165 -0.99 -15.93 -22.40
C GLY A 165 -0.36 -15.59 -21.04
N THR A 166 -0.83 -14.56 -20.36
CA THR A 166 -0.31 -14.16 -19.02
C THR A 166 -1.24 -14.65 -17.91
N PRO A 167 -0.72 -15.09 -16.75
CA PRO A 167 -1.56 -15.49 -15.62
C PRO A 167 -2.52 -14.40 -15.18
N ILE A 168 -3.73 -14.82 -14.81
CA ILE A 168 -4.74 -13.96 -14.21
C ILE A 168 -4.59 -14.03 -12.69
N ILE A 169 -4.50 -12.86 -12.07
CA ILE A 169 -4.41 -12.65 -10.63
C ILE A 169 -5.74 -12.07 -10.14
N TYR A 170 -6.32 -12.69 -9.12
CA TYR A 170 -7.51 -12.18 -8.44
C TYR A 170 -7.10 -11.22 -7.31
N MET A 171 -7.49 -9.96 -7.45
CA MET A 171 -7.24 -8.85 -6.53
C MET A 171 -8.53 -8.10 -6.19
N PRO A 172 -9.39 -8.65 -5.32
CA PRO A 172 -10.66 -8.04 -4.96
C PRO A 172 -10.47 -6.76 -4.13
N VAL A 173 -11.40 -5.82 -4.28
CA VAL A 173 -11.47 -4.58 -3.47
C VAL A 173 -12.84 -4.47 -2.80
N ASN A 174 -12.99 -3.60 -1.80
CA ASN A 174 -14.32 -3.28 -1.25
C ASN A 174 -15.15 -2.51 -2.29
N LYS A 175 -15.91 -3.20 -3.13
CA LYS A 175 -16.83 -2.57 -4.09
C LYS A 175 -18.11 -2.05 -3.40
N LYS A 176 -18.61 -0.91 -3.90
CA LYS A 176 -20.02 -0.55 -3.67
C LYS A 176 -20.84 -1.37 -4.66
N GLU A 177 -22.09 -1.65 -4.33
CA GLU A 177 -23.05 -2.23 -5.27
C GLU A 177 -23.02 -1.41 -6.58
N ASN A 178 -22.99 -2.08 -7.74
CA ASN A 178 -22.87 -1.51 -9.10
C ASN A 178 -21.52 -0.86 -9.48
N SER A 179 -20.43 -1.03 -8.73
CA SER A 179 -19.13 -0.46 -9.15
C SER A 179 -18.37 -1.35 -10.14
N LYS A 180 -17.84 -0.75 -11.22
CA LYS A 180 -17.10 -1.41 -12.32
C LYS A 180 -15.65 -1.78 -12.00
N TYR A 181 -15.29 -2.06 -10.74
CA TYR A 181 -13.91 -2.45 -10.42
C TYR A 181 -13.66 -3.87 -10.92
N ALA A 182 -12.63 -4.04 -11.75
CA ALA A 182 -12.13 -5.37 -12.08
C ALA A 182 -11.53 -6.01 -10.82
N GLU A 183 -11.83 -7.28 -10.60
CA GLU A 183 -11.24 -8.08 -9.53
C GLU A 183 -10.23 -9.08 -10.09
N TYR A 184 -10.26 -9.33 -11.40
CA TYR A 184 -9.29 -10.15 -12.11
C TYR A 184 -8.39 -9.24 -12.94
N TRP A 185 -7.08 -9.49 -12.87
CA TRP A 185 -6.07 -8.64 -13.48
C TRP A 185 -4.98 -9.51 -14.10
N TYR A 186 -4.38 -9.07 -15.18
CA TYR A 186 -3.22 -9.73 -15.77
C TYR A 186 -2.18 -8.70 -16.16
N TRP A 187 -0.91 -9.12 -16.24
CA TRP A 187 0.17 -8.26 -16.70
C TRP A 187 0.06 -8.02 -18.21
N SER A 188 0.13 -6.76 -18.65
CA SER A 188 0.03 -6.37 -20.05
C SER A 188 1.07 -5.32 -20.39
N ALA A 189 2.22 -5.78 -20.88
CA ALA A 189 3.40 -5.00 -21.29
C ALA A 189 3.97 -4.09 -20.20
N TRP A 190 3.26 -3.02 -19.84
CA TRP A 190 3.73 -1.94 -18.95
C TRP A 190 3.04 -1.92 -17.58
N GLY A 191 2.13 -2.86 -17.29
CA GLY A 191 1.47 -2.94 -16.01
C GLY A 191 0.21 -3.81 -16.04
N PHE A 192 -0.62 -3.71 -15.00
CA PHE A 192 -1.82 -4.52 -14.87
C PHE A 192 -3.02 -3.99 -15.67
N ARG A 193 -3.71 -4.90 -16.35
CA ARG A 193 -4.99 -4.63 -17.03
C ARG A 193 -6.09 -5.49 -16.41
N GLY A 194 -7.26 -4.88 -16.23
CA GLY A 194 -8.44 -5.59 -15.73
C GLY A 194 -8.97 -6.58 -16.77
N GLU A 195 -9.26 -7.80 -16.33
CA GLU A 195 -9.95 -8.81 -17.13
C GLU A 195 -11.46 -8.64 -16.96
N ASN A 196 -12.13 -8.38 -18.07
CA ASN A 196 -13.56 -8.07 -18.10
C ASN A 196 -14.39 -9.28 -18.57
N THR A 197 -13.77 -10.35 -19.09
CA THR A 197 -14.51 -11.53 -19.60
C THR A 197 -14.80 -12.59 -18.54
N LEU A 198 -14.40 -12.37 -17.29
CA LEU A 198 -14.64 -13.28 -16.16
C LEU A 198 -15.71 -12.76 -15.17
N GLN A 199 -16.41 -11.68 -15.52
CA GLN A 199 -17.55 -11.15 -14.78
C GLN A 199 -18.86 -11.81 -15.21
#